data_AF-A0A392RGA5-F1
#
_entry.id   AF-A0A392RGA5-F1
#
_cell.length_a   1.000
_cell.length_b   1.000
_cell.length_c   1.000
_cell.angle_alpha   90.00
_cell.angle_beta   90.00
_cell.angle_gamma   90.00
#
_symmetry.space_group_name_H-M   'P 1'
#
loop_
_entity.id
_entity.type
_entity.pdbx_description
1 polymer ?
#
loop_
_entity_poly.entity_id
_entity_poly.type
_entity_poly.pdbx_seq_one_letter_code
_entity_poly.pdbx_strand_id
1 'polypeptide(L)' 'ILPHIREGKVVYVEDIAEGLDKGPAALVGLFKGQNVGKQVVVIARE' A
#
# COMPACT_ATOMS: atom_id res chain seq x y z
N ILE A 1 1.17 6.57 -13.74
CA ILE A 1 0.95 5.10 -13.87
C ILE A 1 1.96 4.53 -14.85
N LEU A 2 2.67 3.47 -14.47
CA LEU A 2 3.73 2.83 -15.28
C LEU A 2 3.16 2.21 -16.58
N PRO A 3 3.94 2.10 -17.68
CA PRO A 3 3.45 1.63 -18.97
C PRO A 3 2.71 0.30 -18.92
N HIS A 4 3.26 -0.73 -18.28
CA HIS A 4 2.61 -2.05 -18.21
C HIS A 4 1.36 -2.10 -17.34
N ILE A 5 1.25 -1.23 -16.33
CA ILE A 5 0.02 -1.07 -15.54
C ILE A 5 -1.03 -0.38 -16.41
N ARG A 6 -0.65 0.68 -17.14
CA ARG A 6 -1.54 1.40 -18.06
C ARG A 6 -2.05 0.49 -19.17
N GLU A 7 -1.21 -0.40 -19.68
CA GLU A 7 -1.53 -1.39 -20.71
C GLU A 7 -2.34 -2.60 -20.16
N GLY A 8 -2.59 -2.68 -18.85
CA GLY A 8 -3.31 -3.81 -18.23
C GLY A 8 -2.51 -5.12 -18.17
N LYS A 9 -1.22 -5.10 -18.52
CA LYS A 9 -0.33 -6.27 -18.49
C LYS A 9 0.11 -6.65 -17.07
N VAL A 10 0.05 -5.70 -16.14
CA VAL A 10 0.36 -5.89 -14.73
C VAL A 10 -0.78 -5.32 -13.89
N VAL A 11 -1.38 -6.17 -13.06
CA VAL A 11 -2.30 -5.75 -11.99
C VAL A 11 -1.54 -5.71 -10.67
N TYR A 12 -1.96 -4.83 -9.77
CA TYR A 12 -1.35 -4.69 -8.45
C TYR A 12 -2.44 -4.53 -7.39
N VAL A 13 -2.13 -4.93 -6.17
CA VAL A 13 -3.00 -4.83 -5.00
C VAL A 13 -2.25 -4.07 -3.92
N GLU A 14 -2.93 -3.10 -3.31
CA GLU A 14 -2.40 -2.30 -2.21
C GLU A 14 -3.27 -2.49 -0.97
N ASP A 15 -2.59 -2.50 0.17
CA ASP A 15 -3.20 -2.41 1.49
C ASP A 15 -2.93 -1.00 2.03
N ILE A 16 -3.99 -0.23 2.27
CA ILE A 16 -3.89 1.21 2.51
C ILE A 16 -4.15 1.51 3.99
N ALA A 17 -3.13 2.03 4.66
CA ALA A 17 -3.25 2.65 5.98
C ALA A 17 -3.36 4.17 5.84
N GLU A 18 -4.46 4.76 6.30
CA GLU A 18 -4.66 6.21 6.28
C GLU A 18 -4.18 6.88 7.56
N GLY A 19 -3.30 7.87 7.42
CA GLY A 19 -2.72 8.63 8.52
C GLY A 19 -1.30 8.20 8.85
N LEU A 20 -0.42 9.19 9.08
CA LEU A 20 0.98 8.94 9.45
C LEU A 20 1.11 8.22 10.79
N ASP A 21 0.18 8.49 11.71
CA ASP A 21 0.05 7.84 13.02
C ASP A 21 -0.15 6.32 12.91
N LYS A 22 -0.70 5.82 11.80
CA LYS A 22 -0.84 4.38 11.54
C LYS A 22 0.42 3.73 10.98
N GLY A 23 1.42 4.51 10.57
CA GLY A 23 2.68 4.01 10.00
C GLY A 23 3.39 2.95 10.85
N PRO A 24 3.61 3.18 12.17
CA PRO A 24 4.21 2.18 13.04
C PRO A 24 3.44 0.86 13.09
N ALA A 25 2.11 0.91 13.19
CA ALA A 25 1.27 -0.28 13.21
C ALA A 25 1.30 -1.03 11.87
N ALA A 26 1.26 -0.31 10.75
CA ALA A 26 1.36 -0.89 9.41
C ALA A 26 2.72 -1.59 9.18
N LEU A 27 3.81 -1.00 9.68
CA LEU A 27 5.14 -1.60 9.60
C LEU A 27 5.23 -2.89 10.45
N VAL A 28 4.70 -2.87 11.68
CA VAL A 28 4.64 -4.07 12.52
C VAL A 28 3.78 -5.16 11.86
N GLY A 29 2.65 -4.76 11.26
CA GLY A 29 1.75 -5.67 10.54
C GLY A 29 2.41 -6.36 9.35
N LEU A 30 3.30 -5.67 8.63
CA LEU A 30 4.10 -6.25 7.54
C LEU A 30 4.92 -7.46 8.02
N PHE A 31 5.57 -7.36 9.18
CA PHE A 31 6.36 -8.46 9.75
C PHE A 31 5.52 -9.55 10.42
N LYS A 32 4.22 -9.31 10.60
CA LYS A 32 3.23 -10.29 11.07
C LYS A 32 2.43 -10.92 9.93
N GLY A 33 2.67 -10.53 8.68
CA GLY A 33 1.92 -11.01 7.51
C GLY A 33 0.46 -10.55 7.50
N GLN A 34 0.16 -9.38 8.06
CA GLN A 34 -1.20 -8.85 8.17
C GLN A 34 -1.65 -8.07 6.93
N ASN A 35 -0.71 -7.65 6.07
CA ASN A 35 -1.01 -6.89 4.86
C ASN A 35 -1.39 -7.79 3.68
N VAL A 36 -2.32 -7.35 2.84
CA VAL A 36 -2.64 -8.01 1.57
C VAL A 36 -2.11 -7.20 0.39
N GLY A 37 -1.01 -7.65 -0.21
CA GLY A 37 -0.33 -6.91 -1.26
C GLY A 37 0.62 -5.85 -0.71
N LYS A 38 0.80 -4.74 -1.42
CA LYS A 38 1.76 -3.70 -1.01
C LYS A 38 1.16 -2.81 0.07
N GLN A 39 1.78 -2.78 1.25
CA GLN A 39 1.41 -1.83 2.30
C GLN A 39 1.79 -0.40 1.88
N VAL A 40 0.83 0.51 1.92
CA VAL A 40 0.99 1.95 1.65
C VAL A 40 0.43 2.74 2.84
N VAL A 41 1.10 3.83 3.20
CA VAL A 41 0.59 4.80 4.18
C VAL A 41 0.24 6.09 3.43
N VAL A 42 -1.04 6.48 3.48
CA VAL A 42 -1.51 7.74 2.88
C VAL A 42 -1.42 8.85 3.93
N ILE A 43 -0.58 9.84 3.66
CA ILE A 43 -0.32 10.96 4.58
C ILE A 43 -1.26 12.15 4.28
N ALA A 44 -1.51 12.41 3.01
CA ALA A 44 -2.43 13.43 2.52
C ALA A 44 -3.04 12.98 1.20
N ARG A 45 -4.24 13.48 0.89
CA ARG A 45 -4.90 13.33 -0.41
C ARG A 45 -4.91 14.71 -1.09
N GLU A 46 -4.71 14.73 -2.40
CA GLU A 46 -4.92 15.93 -3.24
C GLU A 46 -6.41 16.27 -3.36
#